data_AF-A0A9W9YZX9-F1
#
_entry.id   AF-A0A9W9YZX9-F1
#
_cell.length_a   1.000
_cell.length_b   1.000
_cell.length_c   1.000
_cell.angle_alpha   90.00
_cell.angle_beta   90.00
_cell.angle_gamma   90.00
#
_symmetry.space_group_name_H-M   'P 1'
#
loop_
_entity.id
_entity.type
_entity.pdbx_description
1 polymer ?
#
loop_
_entity_poly.entity_id
_entity_poly.type
_entity_poly.pdbx_seq_one_letter_code
_entity_poly.pdbx_strand_id
1 'polypeptide(L)'
;MLQHYFGILVIVIFAKLHEALEQCHASTYSVYGHHLSDHVISTSSVSSLTECVMMCSDGFRCKSLNFRLKGKSCDLNNADRHTHPEDYGPKEGSVYMDTSRNNEFKSCAEIHQEWPQVESGYYWVKIGNRDAQVYCDMENHGGGWTLAVSISSKNNDHLQREANNCSNSKLCVPFTEKNIIARKLSDEDIHKLAQTEDVHASSFLILIRISGELTAVQVLTWGITLITDVIEVKD
;
A
#
# COMPACT_ATOMS: atom_id res chain seq x y z
N MET A 1 -24.79 -37.82 30.46
CA MET A 1 -24.55 -37.74 29.00
C MET A 1 -25.15 -36.47 28.37
N LEU A 2 -26.45 -36.20 28.52
CA LEU A 2 -27.11 -35.02 27.91
C LEU A 2 -26.49 -33.66 28.31
N GLN A 3 -26.03 -33.52 29.57
CA GLN A 3 -25.40 -32.31 30.08
C GLN A 3 -24.02 -32.02 29.45
N HIS A 4 -23.28 -33.06 29.05
CA HIS A 4 -22.00 -32.89 28.32
C HIS A 4 -22.24 -32.48 26.86
N TYR A 5 -23.30 -33.00 26.21
CA TYR A 5 -23.69 -32.57 24.87
C TYR A 5 -24.14 -31.10 24.82
N PHE A 6 -24.86 -30.64 25.85
CA PHE A 6 -25.24 -29.23 25.96
C PHE A 6 -24.02 -28.31 26.10
N GLY A 7 -23.03 -28.69 26.93
CA GLY A 7 -21.78 -27.94 27.07
C GLY A 7 -20.99 -27.86 25.75
N ILE A 8 -20.87 -28.96 25.01
CA ILE A 8 -20.20 -29.00 23.70
C ILE A 8 -20.95 -28.10 22.70
N LEU A 9 -22.28 -28.16 22.65
CA LEU A 9 -23.09 -27.36 21.74
C LEU A 9 -22.91 -25.86 22.00
N VAL A 10 -22.89 -25.44 23.27
CA VAL A 10 -22.65 -24.04 23.66
C VAL A 10 -21.26 -23.59 23.21
N ILE A 11 -20.22 -24.40 23.43
CA ILE A 11 -18.85 -24.07 23.00
C ILE A 11 -18.76 -23.91 21.48
N VAL A 12 -19.39 -24.79 20.70
CA VAL A 12 -19.42 -24.69 19.22
C VAL A 12 -20.16 -23.43 18.78
N ILE A 13 -21.29 -23.10 19.40
CA ILE A 13 -22.04 -21.87 19.09
C ILE A 13 -21.20 -20.63 19.39
N PHE A 14 -20.52 -20.58 20.54
CA PHE A 14 -19.63 -19.47 20.89
C PHE A 14 -18.43 -19.35 19.94
N ALA A 15 -17.82 -20.47 19.55
CA ALA A 15 -16.72 -20.47 18.57
C ALA A 15 -17.19 -19.94 17.20
N LYS A 16 -18.36 -20.42 16.71
CA LYS A 16 -18.99 -19.94 15.48
C LYS A 16 -19.33 -18.44 15.52
N LEU A 17 -19.83 -17.96 16.67
CA LEU A 17 -20.13 -16.53 16.88
C LEU A 17 -18.85 -15.67 16.91
N HIS A 18 -17.78 -16.18 17.50
CA HIS A 18 -16.49 -15.50 17.53
C HIS A 18 -15.88 -15.40 16.13
N GLU A 19 -15.88 -16.49 15.36
CA GLU A 19 -15.46 -16.50 13.95
C GLU A 19 -16.26 -15.49 13.11
N ALA A 20 -17.58 -15.41 13.30
CA ALA A 20 -18.44 -14.47 12.59
C ALA A 20 -18.20 -13.00 12.97
N LEU A 21 -17.76 -12.72 14.20
CA LEU A 21 -17.46 -11.37 14.67
C LEU A 21 -16.10 -10.89 14.15
N GLU A 22 -15.10 -11.79 14.06
CA GLU A 22 -13.79 -11.52 13.46
C GLU A 22 -13.87 -11.31 11.94
N GLN A 23 -14.90 -11.83 11.27
CA GLN A 23 -15.17 -11.58 9.84
C GLN A 23 -15.79 -10.22 9.53
N CYS A 24 -16.20 -9.45 10.54
CA CYS A 24 -16.65 -8.07 10.34
C CYS A 24 -15.43 -7.14 10.22
N HIS A 25 -14.89 -6.99 9.02
CA HIS A 25 -13.85 -5.99 8.72
C HIS A 25 -14.35 -4.55 8.99
N ALA A 26 -13.40 -3.64 9.21
CA ALA A 26 -13.62 -2.22 9.50
C ALA A 26 -14.77 -1.61 8.68
N SER A 27 -15.64 -0.84 9.35
CA SER A 27 -16.92 -0.33 8.82
C SER A 27 -16.81 0.18 7.39
N THR A 28 -17.28 -0.60 6.42
CA THR A 28 -17.42 -0.15 5.04
C THR A 28 -18.60 0.80 4.93
N TYR A 29 -18.36 2.05 4.54
CA TYR A 29 -19.43 3.04 4.38
C TYR A 29 -19.95 3.01 2.94
N SER A 30 -21.22 2.66 2.77
CA SER A 30 -21.90 2.74 1.48
C SER A 30 -22.80 3.97 1.42
N VAL A 31 -22.90 4.58 0.23
CA VAL A 31 -23.71 5.79 -0.01
C VAL A 31 -24.60 5.57 -1.22
N TYR A 32 -25.90 5.53 -0.98
CA TYR A 32 -26.89 5.49 -2.04
C TYR A 32 -26.94 6.81 -2.81
N GLY A 33 -27.24 6.73 -4.10
CA GLY A 33 -27.42 7.87 -4.99
C GLY A 33 -26.11 8.59 -5.32
N HIS A 34 -24.96 7.93 -5.14
CA HIS A 34 -23.64 8.50 -5.36
C HIS A 34 -22.75 7.54 -6.16
N HIS A 35 -21.71 8.11 -6.77
CA HIS A 35 -20.63 7.37 -7.41
C HIS A 35 -19.35 8.22 -7.45
N LEU A 36 -18.23 7.55 -7.69
CA LEU A 36 -16.96 8.17 -8.08
C LEU A 36 -16.82 8.09 -9.61
N SER A 37 -16.54 9.22 -10.26
CA SER A 37 -16.30 9.33 -11.71
C SER A 37 -14.82 9.16 -12.05
N ASP A 38 -14.51 8.92 -13.32
CA ASP A 38 -13.16 9.00 -13.93
C ASP A 38 -12.05 8.08 -13.37
N HIS A 39 -12.35 7.28 -12.34
CA HIS A 39 -11.43 6.34 -11.69
C HIS A 39 -11.78 4.86 -11.92
N VAL A 40 -12.73 4.57 -12.83
CA VAL A 40 -13.17 3.19 -13.11
C VAL A 40 -12.06 2.42 -13.82
N ILE A 41 -11.56 1.37 -13.18
CA ILE A 41 -10.54 0.47 -13.73
C ILE A 41 -11.12 -0.82 -14.31
N SER A 42 -12.32 -1.22 -13.87
CA SER A 42 -12.99 -2.41 -14.38
C SER A 42 -14.50 -2.26 -14.19
N THR A 43 -15.26 -2.71 -15.20
CA THR A 43 -16.71 -2.81 -15.13
C THR A 43 -17.11 -4.26 -15.35
N SER A 44 -17.98 -4.80 -14.51
CA SER A 44 -18.45 -6.18 -14.61
C SER A 44 -19.93 -6.30 -14.24
N SER A 45 -20.66 -7.20 -14.91
CA SER A 45 -22.02 -7.55 -14.50
C SER A 45 -21.95 -8.53 -13.34
N VAL A 46 -22.66 -8.23 -12.25
CA VAL A 46 -22.67 -9.04 -11.03
C VAL A 46 -24.10 -9.32 -10.59
N SER A 47 -24.30 -10.27 -9.69
CA SER A 47 -25.61 -10.64 -9.17
C SER A 47 -26.07 -9.78 -7.98
N SER A 48 -25.12 -9.19 -7.24
CA SER A 48 -25.36 -8.46 -5.99
C SER A 48 -24.26 -7.44 -5.67
N LEU A 49 -24.54 -6.50 -4.77
CA LEU A 49 -23.54 -5.60 -4.20
C LEU A 49 -22.42 -6.37 -3.49
N THR A 50 -22.75 -7.46 -2.80
CA THR A 50 -21.75 -8.32 -2.11
C THR A 50 -20.74 -8.90 -3.08
N GLU A 51 -21.18 -9.35 -4.26
CA GLU A 51 -20.26 -9.84 -5.30
C GLU A 51 -19.35 -8.73 -5.83
N CYS A 52 -19.88 -7.51 -6.00
CA CYS A 52 -19.07 -6.34 -6.34
C CYS A 52 -18.00 -6.05 -5.27
N VAL A 53 -18.35 -6.16 -3.99
CA VAL A 53 -17.42 -6.01 -2.86
C VAL A 53 -16.34 -7.08 -2.90
N MET A 54 -16.71 -8.35 -3.12
CA MET A 54 -15.73 -9.45 -3.22
C MET A 54 -14.78 -9.24 -4.39
N MET A 55 -15.28 -8.85 -5.57
CA MET A 55 -14.41 -8.52 -6.71
C MET A 55 -13.46 -7.37 -6.42
N CYS A 56 -13.94 -6.32 -5.75
CA CYS A 56 -13.09 -5.22 -5.31
C CYS A 56 -12.10 -5.65 -4.23
N SER A 57 -12.44 -6.63 -3.39
CA SER A 57 -11.56 -7.23 -2.37
C SER A 57 -10.52 -8.17 -2.96
N ASP A 58 -10.74 -8.71 -4.14
CA ASP A 58 -9.73 -9.51 -4.87
C ASP A 58 -8.85 -8.60 -5.74
N GLY A 59 -9.40 -7.53 -6.31
CA GLY A 59 -8.68 -6.63 -7.22
C GLY A 59 -7.73 -5.66 -6.52
N PHE A 60 -6.42 -5.91 -6.54
CA PHE A 60 -5.39 -5.16 -5.81
C PHE A 60 -5.39 -3.62 -5.99
N ARG A 61 -5.86 -3.11 -7.14
CA ARG A 61 -5.94 -1.67 -7.41
C ARG A 61 -7.25 -1.04 -6.92
N CYS A 62 -8.22 -1.84 -6.50
CA CYS A 62 -9.55 -1.35 -6.16
C CYS A 62 -9.54 -0.73 -4.75
N LYS A 63 -9.89 0.56 -4.69
CA LYS A 63 -10.00 1.34 -3.45
C LYS A 63 -11.44 1.67 -3.08
N SER A 64 -12.29 1.82 -4.09
CA SER A 64 -13.73 1.97 -3.93
C SER A 64 -14.47 1.30 -5.07
N LEU A 65 -15.79 1.21 -4.96
CA LEU A 65 -16.64 0.66 -6.00
C LEU A 65 -17.89 1.50 -6.21
N ASN A 66 -18.45 1.44 -7.42
CA ASN A 66 -19.79 1.91 -7.74
C ASN A 66 -20.65 0.73 -8.17
N PHE A 67 -21.74 0.48 -7.47
CA PHE A 67 -22.71 -0.55 -7.83
C PHE A 67 -23.98 0.07 -8.42
N ARG A 68 -24.25 -0.20 -9.69
CA ARG A 68 -25.45 0.25 -10.38
C ARG A 68 -26.58 -0.75 -10.16
N LEU A 69 -27.63 -0.31 -9.48
CA LEU A 69 -28.78 -1.15 -9.11
C LEU A 69 -29.53 -1.66 -10.35
N LYS A 70 -29.70 -0.80 -11.34
CA LYS A 70 -30.31 -1.17 -12.63
C LYS A 70 -29.28 -1.89 -13.48
N GLY A 71 -29.59 -3.13 -13.85
CA GLY A 71 -28.69 -3.98 -14.63
C GLY A 71 -27.57 -4.64 -13.81
N LYS A 72 -27.47 -4.33 -12.51
CA LYS A 72 -26.52 -4.95 -11.56
C LYS A 72 -25.07 -4.92 -12.07
N SER A 73 -24.60 -3.73 -12.43
CA SER A 73 -23.22 -3.53 -12.87
C SER A 73 -22.36 -3.06 -11.71
N CYS A 74 -21.14 -3.56 -11.63
CA CYS A 74 -20.11 -3.19 -10.68
C CYS A 74 -18.99 -2.47 -11.40
N ASP A 75 -18.69 -1.23 -11.01
CA ASP A 75 -17.50 -0.50 -11.43
C ASP A 75 -16.50 -0.51 -10.26
N LEU A 76 -15.32 -1.08 -10.48
CA LEU A 76 -14.20 -1.03 -9.55
C LEU A 76 -13.39 0.23 -9.80
N ASN A 77 -13.05 0.98 -8.76
CA ASN A 77 -12.31 2.23 -8.88
C ASN A 77 -10.92 2.14 -8.23
N ASN A 78 -9.91 2.78 -8.83
CA ASN A 78 -8.56 2.89 -8.24
C ASN A 78 -8.35 4.08 -7.29
N ALA A 79 -9.42 4.82 -7.01
CA ALA A 79 -9.46 5.95 -6.10
C ALA A 79 -10.67 5.85 -5.17
N ASP A 80 -10.76 6.79 -4.24
CA ASP A 80 -11.86 6.92 -3.28
C ASP A 80 -12.26 8.41 -3.12
N ARG A 81 -13.41 8.65 -2.50
CA ARG A 81 -13.97 9.99 -2.28
C ARG A 81 -13.12 10.90 -1.38
N HIS A 82 -12.16 10.34 -0.64
CA HIS A 82 -11.29 11.11 0.26
C HIS A 82 -10.08 11.64 -0.49
N THR A 83 -9.52 10.84 -1.40
CA THR A 83 -8.41 11.20 -2.27
C THR A 83 -8.83 12.05 -3.46
N HIS A 84 -10.06 11.87 -3.97
CA HIS A 84 -10.61 12.58 -5.13
C HIS A 84 -12.05 13.05 -4.86
N PRO A 85 -12.23 14.01 -3.93
CA PRO A 85 -13.56 14.52 -3.58
C PRO A 85 -14.27 15.25 -4.73
N GLU A 86 -13.53 15.78 -5.71
CA GLU A 86 -14.05 16.48 -6.88
C GLU A 86 -14.79 15.54 -7.84
N ASP A 87 -14.41 14.26 -7.88
CA ASP A 87 -14.97 13.24 -8.77
C ASP A 87 -16.10 12.45 -8.10
N TYR A 88 -16.32 12.68 -6.81
CA TYR A 88 -17.38 12.07 -6.02
C TYR A 88 -18.66 12.91 -6.09
N GLY A 89 -19.74 12.32 -6.61
CA GLY A 89 -20.94 13.08 -6.88
C GLY A 89 -22.24 12.27 -6.94
N PRO A 90 -23.38 12.96 -7.03
CA PRO A 90 -24.69 12.32 -7.09
C PRO A 90 -24.88 11.56 -8.40
N LYS A 91 -25.36 10.32 -8.29
CA LYS A 91 -25.77 9.46 -9.41
C LYS A 91 -26.93 8.58 -9.01
N GLU A 92 -28.08 8.88 -9.58
CA GLU A 92 -29.30 8.13 -9.32
C GLU A 92 -29.14 6.65 -9.70
N GLY A 93 -29.64 5.76 -8.84
CA GLY A 93 -29.58 4.31 -9.05
C GLY A 93 -28.20 3.68 -8.84
N SER A 94 -27.23 4.43 -8.30
CA SER A 94 -25.90 3.96 -7.94
C SER A 94 -25.73 3.86 -6.41
N VAL A 95 -24.90 2.93 -5.96
CA VAL A 95 -24.41 2.82 -4.59
C VAL A 95 -22.88 2.90 -4.64
N TYR A 96 -22.31 3.95 -4.05
CA TYR A 96 -20.87 4.08 -3.84
C TYR A 96 -20.46 3.34 -2.57
N MET A 97 -19.28 2.75 -2.51
CA MET A 97 -18.73 2.17 -1.29
C MET A 97 -17.21 2.30 -1.24
N ASP A 98 -16.70 2.82 -0.12
CA ASP A 98 -15.29 2.73 0.20
C ASP A 98 -14.96 1.27 0.52
N THR A 99 -13.86 0.75 -0.01
CA THR A 99 -13.34 -0.50 0.51
C THR A 99 -12.42 -0.20 1.66
N SER A 100 -12.77 -0.68 2.85
CA SER A 100 -11.92 -0.68 4.04
C SER A 100 -10.76 -1.65 3.88
N ARG A 101 -10.17 -1.73 2.68
CA ARG A 101 -8.81 -2.21 2.48
C ARG A 101 -7.88 -1.19 3.11
N ASN A 102 -7.93 -1.19 4.44
CA ASN A 102 -6.79 -0.91 5.28
C ASN A 102 -5.79 -2.01 4.93
N ASN A 103 -5.20 -1.91 3.76
CA ASN A 103 -4.05 -2.68 3.35
C ASN A 103 -2.94 -2.17 4.26
N GLU A 104 -2.93 -2.63 5.51
CA GLU A 104 -1.91 -2.32 6.52
C GLU A 104 -0.60 -3.03 6.18
N PHE A 105 -0.27 -3.16 4.90
CA PHE A 105 1.03 -3.67 4.50
C PHE A 105 2.08 -2.73 5.05
N LYS A 106 3.00 -3.26 5.81
CA LYS A 106 4.02 -2.47 6.49
C LYS A 106 5.21 -2.20 5.59
N SER A 107 5.33 -2.93 4.49
CA SER A 107 6.41 -2.78 3.51
C SER A 107 6.03 -3.27 2.11
N CYS A 108 6.86 -2.94 1.13
CA CYS A 108 6.78 -3.50 -0.21
C CYS A 108 7.01 -5.01 -0.24
N ALA A 109 7.77 -5.57 0.71
CA ALA A 109 8.03 -6.99 0.78
C ALA A 109 6.77 -7.76 1.17
N GLU A 110 5.99 -7.26 2.15
CA GLU A 110 4.69 -7.85 2.49
C GLU A 110 3.73 -7.83 1.28
N ILE A 111 3.72 -6.72 0.52
CA ILE A 111 2.91 -6.61 -0.70
C ILE A 111 3.35 -7.65 -1.73
N HIS A 112 4.66 -7.83 -1.93
CA HIS A 112 5.17 -8.79 -2.92
C HIS A 112 4.99 -10.24 -2.50
N GLN A 113 5.11 -10.54 -1.21
CA GLN A 113 4.88 -11.87 -0.66
C GLN A 113 3.41 -12.28 -0.81
N GLU A 114 2.49 -11.37 -0.50
CA GLU A 114 1.06 -11.62 -0.65
C GLU A 114 0.67 -11.66 -2.13
N TRP A 115 1.24 -10.77 -2.95
CA TRP A 115 0.94 -10.65 -4.38
C TRP A 115 2.19 -10.67 -5.27
N PRO A 116 2.72 -11.85 -5.61
CA PRO A 116 3.98 -11.97 -6.38
C PRO A 116 3.94 -11.42 -7.81
N GLN A 117 2.75 -11.16 -8.36
CA GLN A 117 2.55 -10.74 -9.76
C GLN A 117 2.36 -9.22 -9.91
N VAL A 118 2.48 -8.45 -8.82
CA VAL A 118 2.30 -6.99 -8.87
C VAL A 118 3.49 -6.30 -9.53
N GLU A 119 3.21 -5.32 -10.37
CA GLU A 119 4.22 -4.54 -11.11
C GLU A 119 4.89 -3.50 -10.20
N SER A 120 6.05 -2.99 -10.60
CA SER A 120 6.70 -1.90 -9.84
C SER A 120 5.87 -0.61 -9.88
N GLY A 121 5.77 0.10 -8.76
CA GLY A 121 4.85 1.23 -8.67
C GLY A 121 4.78 1.89 -7.30
N TYR A 122 3.84 2.82 -7.14
CA TYR A 122 3.61 3.49 -5.87
C TYR A 122 2.51 2.81 -5.06
N TYR A 123 2.85 2.42 -3.84
CA TYR A 123 1.97 1.71 -2.93
C TYR A 123 1.83 2.47 -1.61
N TRP A 124 0.67 2.31 -0.99
CA TRP A 124 0.46 2.76 0.38
C TRP A 124 0.93 1.65 1.33
N VAL A 125 1.81 2.02 2.24
CA VAL A 125 2.31 1.16 3.31
C VAL A 125 2.20 1.86 4.65
N LYS A 126 2.15 1.09 5.73
CA LYS A 126 2.05 1.58 7.10
C LYS A 126 3.42 1.58 7.76
N ILE A 127 4.02 2.77 7.90
CA ILE A 127 5.33 2.93 8.55
C ILE A 127 5.09 3.31 10.02
N GLY A 128 5.16 2.32 10.92
CA GLY A 128 4.71 2.51 12.31
C GLY A 128 3.19 2.70 12.37
N ASN A 129 2.72 3.87 12.81
CA ASN A 129 1.28 4.19 12.91
C ASN A 129 0.79 5.17 11.83
N ARG A 130 1.64 5.53 10.86
CA ARG A 130 1.29 6.46 9.77
C ARG A 130 1.22 5.74 8.44
N ASP A 131 0.28 6.16 7.60
CA ASP A 131 0.23 5.75 6.20
C ASP A 131 1.26 6.56 5.39
N ALA A 132 1.96 5.89 4.49
CA ALA A 132 2.99 6.45 3.65
C ALA A 132 2.87 5.91 2.22
N GLN A 133 2.97 6.79 1.22
CA GLN A 133 3.11 6.34 -0.15
C GLN A 133 4.60 6.15 -0.48
N VAL A 134 4.99 4.94 -0.87
CA VAL A 134 6.37 4.58 -1.21
C VAL A 134 6.43 4.00 -2.62
N TYR A 135 7.61 4.08 -3.25
CA TYR A 135 7.84 3.34 -4.50
C TYR A 135 8.33 1.94 -4.16
N CYS A 136 7.62 0.93 -4.67
CA CYS A 136 8.01 -0.46 -4.58
C CYS A 136 8.56 -0.94 -5.93
N ASP A 137 9.78 -1.48 -5.90
CA ASP A 137 10.33 -2.25 -7.01
C ASP A 137 10.00 -3.72 -6.79
N MET A 138 9.14 -4.26 -7.66
CA MET A 138 8.59 -5.61 -7.56
C MET A 138 9.22 -6.58 -8.57
N GLU A 139 10.11 -6.07 -9.43
CA GLU A 139 10.64 -6.82 -10.57
C GLU A 139 12.12 -7.12 -10.40
N ASN A 140 12.90 -6.17 -9.91
CA ASN A 140 14.34 -6.33 -9.79
C ASN A 140 14.70 -7.06 -8.49
N HIS A 141 15.75 -7.87 -8.56
CA HIS A 141 16.32 -8.56 -7.40
C HIS A 141 15.30 -9.37 -6.57
N GLY A 142 14.31 -9.98 -7.23
CA GLY A 142 13.28 -10.78 -6.56
C GLY A 142 12.12 -9.99 -5.95
N GLY A 143 12.02 -8.69 -6.23
CA GLY A 143 10.88 -7.85 -5.89
C GLY A 143 10.72 -7.54 -4.40
N GLY A 144 9.72 -6.72 -4.06
CA GLY A 144 9.42 -6.34 -2.68
C GLY A 144 10.27 -5.21 -2.11
N TRP A 145 11.02 -4.50 -2.94
CA TRP A 145 11.98 -3.49 -2.49
C TRP A 145 11.31 -2.13 -2.27
N THR A 146 11.49 -1.54 -1.08
CA THR A 146 11.05 -0.17 -0.79
C THR A 146 12.16 0.83 -1.12
N LEU A 147 11.90 1.80 -2.01
CA LEU A 147 12.88 2.86 -2.32
C LEU A 147 13.02 3.85 -1.16
N ALA A 148 14.18 3.86 -0.50
CA ALA A 148 14.44 4.72 0.65
C ALA A 148 15.03 6.08 0.27
N VAL A 149 15.97 6.11 -0.69
CA VAL A 149 16.74 7.31 -1.06
C VAL A 149 17.05 7.32 -2.57
N SER A 150 17.02 8.50 -3.18
CA SER A 150 17.65 8.76 -4.49
C SER A 150 18.67 9.88 -4.34
N ILE A 151 19.88 9.63 -4.80
CA ILE A 151 21.00 10.56 -4.71
C ILE A 151 21.24 11.15 -6.09
N SER A 152 21.39 12.48 -6.17
CA SER A 152 21.91 13.14 -7.36
C SER A 152 23.26 13.76 -7.04
N SER A 153 24.15 13.77 -8.02
CA SER A 153 25.39 14.53 -7.96
C SER A 153 25.18 16.04 -8.05
N LYS A 154 23.95 16.49 -8.34
CA LYS A 154 23.61 17.91 -8.53
C LYS A 154 23.23 18.64 -7.24
N ASN A 155 22.95 17.92 -6.14
CA ASN A 155 22.75 18.51 -4.83
C ASN A 155 23.19 17.58 -3.69
N ASN A 156 23.15 18.11 -2.46
CA ASN A 156 23.53 17.39 -1.25
C ASN A 156 22.33 17.09 -0.34
N ASP A 157 21.11 16.99 -0.89
CA ASP A 157 19.90 16.79 -0.07
C ASP A 157 19.89 15.42 0.62
N HIS A 158 20.67 14.45 0.12
CA HIS A 158 20.89 13.16 0.76
C HIS A 158 21.59 13.26 2.13
N LEU A 159 22.24 14.39 2.44
CA LEU A 159 22.87 14.67 3.74
C LEU A 159 21.88 15.21 4.79
N GLN A 160 20.65 15.56 4.39
CA GLN A 160 19.64 16.08 5.31
C GLN A 160 19.09 14.95 6.20
N ARG A 161 18.84 15.25 7.48
CA ARG A 161 18.25 14.28 8.42
C ARG A 161 16.75 14.19 8.24
N GLU A 162 16.13 15.33 7.97
CA GLU A 162 14.71 15.48 7.68
C GLU A 162 14.35 14.84 6.33
N ALA A 163 13.08 14.47 6.17
CA ALA A 163 12.59 13.95 4.90
C ALA A 163 12.65 15.05 3.83
N ASN A 164 13.19 14.72 2.66
CA ASN A 164 13.11 15.56 1.47
C ASN A 164 12.17 14.89 0.47
N ASN A 165 10.88 15.19 0.68
CA ASN A 165 9.77 14.69 -0.12
C ASN A 165 9.35 15.83 -1.06
N CYS A 166 9.52 15.64 -2.38
CA CYS A 166 9.06 16.59 -3.39
C CYS A 166 7.59 16.95 -3.11
N SER A 167 7.34 18.15 -2.63
CA SER A 167 6.14 18.36 -1.79
C SER A 167 4.81 18.48 -2.55
N ASN A 168 4.78 18.33 -3.89
CA ASN A 168 3.78 17.58 -4.69
C ASN A 168 4.04 17.74 -6.21
N SER A 169 4.53 16.69 -6.85
CA SER A 169 4.68 16.50 -8.30
C SER A 169 3.93 15.22 -8.65
N LYS A 170 2.72 15.30 -9.22
CA LYS A 170 1.69 14.23 -9.32
C LYS A 170 2.13 12.87 -9.90
N LEU A 171 3.34 12.80 -10.43
CA LEU A 171 3.85 11.76 -11.30
C LEU A 171 5.38 11.89 -11.32
N CYS A 172 6.09 11.44 -10.29
CA CYS A 172 7.50 11.11 -10.48
C CYS A 172 7.57 9.81 -11.30
N VAL A 173 7.23 9.89 -12.59
CA VAL A 173 7.36 8.80 -13.58
C VAL A 173 8.74 8.85 -14.23
N PRO A 174 9.04 7.83 -15.04
CA PRO A 174 9.72 6.60 -14.72
C PRO A 174 11.19 6.81 -15.11
N PHE A 175 11.98 5.77 -15.36
CA PHE A 175 13.24 5.95 -16.09
C PHE A 175 13.06 6.86 -17.34
N THR A 176 13.68 8.04 -17.36
CA THR A 176 14.47 8.56 -18.49
C THR A 176 15.21 9.86 -18.07
N GLU A 177 16.53 9.75 -18.08
CA GLU A 177 17.53 10.80 -18.33
C GLU A 177 17.42 12.21 -17.69
N LYS A 178 18.43 12.44 -16.84
CA LYS A 178 19.24 13.67 -16.66
C LYS A 178 18.81 14.79 -15.71
N ASN A 179 17.60 14.90 -15.17
CA ASN A 179 17.29 16.06 -14.30
C ASN A 179 16.31 15.80 -13.13
N ILE A 180 16.68 14.95 -12.16
CA ILE A 180 16.19 15.08 -10.76
C ILE A 180 17.38 15.10 -9.80
N ILE A 181 17.19 15.87 -8.72
CA ILE A 181 18.25 16.45 -7.89
C ILE A 181 18.40 15.72 -6.53
N ALA A 182 17.41 14.99 -5.98
CA ALA A 182 17.53 13.93 -4.93
C ALA A 182 16.15 13.64 -4.27
N ARG A 183 16.03 12.57 -3.46
CA ARG A 183 14.93 12.32 -2.49
C ARG A 183 15.41 11.47 -1.31
N LYS A 184 14.81 11.61 -0.12
CA LYS A 184 15.17 10.82 1.08
C LYS A 184 13.99 10.66 2.05
N LEU A 185 13.66 9.42 2.43
CA LEU A 185 12.80 9.14 3.59
C LEU A 185 13.47 9.64 4.89
N SER A 186 12.67 9.99 5.89
CA SER A 186 13.25 10.40 7.18
C SER A 186 14.04 9.23 7.79
N ASP A 187 15.09 9.54 8.56
CA ASP A 187 15.86 8.50 9.25
C ASP A 187 14.95 7.67 10.17
N GLU A 188 13.95 8.30 10.80
CA GLU A 188 12.96 7.61 11.63
C GLU A 188 12.15 6.55 10.84
N ASP A 189 11.71 6.90 9.63
CA ASP A 189 10.94 5.99 8.78
C ASP A 189 11.80 4.85 8.24
N ILE A 190 13.04 5.13 7.86
CA ILE A 190 14.00 4.12 7.42
C ILE A 190 14.22 3.09 8.53
N HIS A 191 14.38 3.53 9.78
CA HIS A 191 14.51 2.60 10.92
C HIS A 191 13.24 1.79 11.16
N LYS A 192 12.05 2.37 11.02
CA LYS A 192 10.78 1.65 11.19
C LYS A 192 10.56 0.59 10.12
N LEU A 193 10.91 0.90 8.86
CA LEU A 193 10.90 -0.09 7.77
C LEU A 193 11.91 -1.21 8.05
N ALA A 194 13.13 -0.87 8.48
CA ALA A 194 14.16 -1.85 8.83
C ALA A 194 13.70 -2.84 9.94
N GLN A 195 13.01 -2.33 10.96
CA GLN A 195 12.47 -3.15 12.07
C GLN A 195 11.34 -4.09 11.64
N THR A 196 10.69 -3.79 10.51
CA THR A 196 9.59 -4.61 9.98
C THR A 196 10.13 -5.82 9.21
N GLU A 197 11.25 -5.65 8.49
CA GLU A 197 11.85 -6.67 7.63
C GLU A 197 12.66 -7.73 8.39
N ASP A 198 13.16 -7.44 9.59
CA ASP A 198 13.76 -8.45 10.46
C ASP A 198 13.79 -8.01 11.94
N VAL A 199 13.12 -8.77 12.80
CA VAL A 199 13.08 -8.54 14.25
C VAL A 199 14.43 -8.88 14.93
N HIS A 200 15.36 -9.52 14.23
CA HIS A 200 16.63 -10.02 14.81
C HIS A 200 17.91 -9.67 14.02
N ALA A 201 17.84 -8.99 12.88
CA ALA A 201 19.06 -8.65 12.13
C ALA A 201 19.70 -7.33 12.57
N SER A 202 21.02 -7.39 12.78
CA SER A 202 21.91 -6.24 12.93
C SER A 202 22.11 -5.46 11.61
N SER A 203 21.32 -5.73 10.56
CA SER A 203 21.43 -5.11 9.24
C SER A 203 20.18 -5.29 8.39
N PHE A 204 19.84 -4.28 7.59
CA PHE A 204 18.73 -4.31 6.64
C PHE A 204 19.17 -3.75 5.28
N LEU A 205 18.58 -4.25 4.19
CA LEU A 205 18.90 -3.84 2.83
C LEU A 205 17.88 -2.79 2.36
N ILE A 206 18.35 -1.63 1.92
CA ILE A 206 17.52 -0.64 1.21
C ILE A 206 17.90 -0.55 -0.25
N LEU A 207 16.92 -0.24 -1.09
CA LEU A 207 17.18 0.15 -2.46
C LEU A 207 17.53 1.64 -2.51
N ILE A 208 18.71 1.96 -3.07
CA ILE A 208 19.16 3.32 -3.35
C ILE A 208 19.26 3.49 -4.85
N ARG A 209 18.81 4.65 -5.35
CA ARG A 209 19.01 5.04 -6.74
C ARG A 209 20.13 6.06 -6.88
N ILE A 210 21.20 5.70 -7.58
CA ILE A 210 22.35 6.57 -7.87
C ILE A 210 22.40 6.84 -9.37
N SER A 211 22.30 8.11 -9.79
CA SER A 211 22.49 8.51 -11.19
C SER A 211 21.64 7.76 -12.23
N GLY A 212 20.52 7.17 -11.82
CA GLY A 212 19.61 6.42 -12.68
C GLY A 212 19.64 4.91 -12.45
N GLU A 213 20.70 4.36 -11.89
CA GLU A 213 20.86 2.92 -11.59
C GLU A 213 20.30 2.60 -10.19
N LEU A 214 19.59 1.48 -10.08
CA LEU A 214 19.07 0.96 -8.82
C LEU A 214 20.09 -0.01 -8.23
N THR A 215 20.49 0.22 -6.98
CA THR A 215 21.47 -0.62 -6.29
C THR A 215 20.92 -0.95 -4.91
N ALA A 216 20.89 -2.24 -4.58
CA ALA A 216 20.60 -2.69 -3.21
C ALA A 216 21.83 -2.46 -2.33
N VAL A 217 21.66 -1.77 -1.22
CA VAL A 217 22.75 -1.43 -0.29
C VAL A 217 22.42 -1.94 1.10
N GLN A 218 23.39 -2.60 1.74
CA GLN A 218 23.28 -3.13 3.09
C GLN A 218 23.59 -2.03 4.12
N VAL A 219 22.66 -1.80 5.05
CA VAL A 219 22.81 -0.83 6.15
C VAL A 219 22.88 -1.61 7.47
N LEU A 220 23.96 -1.46 8.24
CA LEU A 220 24.17 -2.12 9.54
C LEU A 220 23.64 -1.24 10.68
N THR A 221 22.96 -1.81 11.68
CA THR A 221 22.21 -1.08 12.73
C THR A 221 23.04 -0.64 13.95
N TRP A 222 24.35 -0.88 13.98
CA TRP A 222 25.22 -0.43 15.08
C TRP A 222 26.11 0.73 14.66
N GLY A 223 25.60 1.95 14.91
CA GLY A 223 26.30 3.20 14.69
C GLY A 223 25.82 3.90 13.43
N ILE A 224 24.89 4.85 13.59
CA ILE A 224 24.60 5.86 12.56
C ILE A 224 25.80 6.82 12.52
N THR A 225 26.92 6.35 11.99
CA THR A 225 27.80 7.23 11.22
C THR A 225 27.17 7.22 9.84
N LEU A 226 26.21 8.13 9.64
CA LEU A 226 25.70 8.68 8.39
C LEU A 226 25.61 7.76 7.15
N ILE A 227 24.69 8.10 6.27
CA ILE A 227 24.72 7.74 4.85
C ILE A 227 25.99 8.34 4.12
N THR A 228 27.10 8.56 4.84
CA THR A 228 28.39 9.03 4.31
C THR A 228 29.39 7.92 4.07
N ASP A 229 29.28 6.73 4.70
CA ASP A 229 30.41 5.79 4.74
C ASP A 229 30.24 4.51 3.90
N VAL A 230 29.18 4.38 3.08
CA VAL A 230 28.94 3.17 2.24
C VAL A 230 28.83 3.47 0.74
N ILE A 231 29.21 4.66 0.27
CA ILE A 231 29.33 4.89 -1.18
C ILE A 231 30.74 5.38 -1.48
N GLU A 232 31.69 4.45 -1.40
CA GLU A 232 32.95 4.59 -2.14
C GLU A 232 32.60 4.46 -3.63
N VAL A 233 32.27 5.59 -4.26
CA VAL A 233 32.25 5.69 -5.73
C VAL A 233 33.70 5.47 -6.15
N LYS A 234 34.01 4.28 -6.65
CA LYS A 234 35.25 4.08 -7.41
C LYS A 234 35.12 4.89 -8.69
N ASP A 235 35.99 5.90 -8.81
CA ASP A 235 36.25 6.65 -10.04
C ASP A 235 36.55 5.72 -11.23
#